data_AF-A0A1B8ZYQ4-F1
#
_entry.id   AF-A0A1B8ZYQ4-F1
#
_cell.length_a   1.000
_cell.length_b   1.000
_cell.length_c   1.000
_cell.angle_alpha   90.00
_cell.angle_beta   90.00
_cell.angle_gamma   90.00
#
_symmetry.space_group_name_H-M   'P 1'
#
loop_
_entity.id
_entity.type
_entity.pdbx_description
1 polymer ?
#
loop_
_entity_poly.entity_id
_entity_poly.type
_entity_poly.pdbx_seq_one_letter_code
_entity_poly.pdbx_strand_id
1 'polypeptide(L)'
;MELTYLQNNKDKYIHVFSCCIPVKGEERGAIYDLQREEIEFVPNTMIDFLEYIDQKKISSVLHEFEADKMAGKYLDYLAKNEIIFYSHKDFFPKLSVKSINEDTCTIQFVTLILSDFIRDHFDTVIKNISALGVKRLHIHIDRKDCMKEINTILDALEYTRVTNISFSIPYQKIDKKLYTNNRLKTLYIFNSPKEKALVNNEVTSLFITVSDARMFLPKFNINTVEINTTAYNIARNYNLSLYKTIFVDESGKIKFNITDPNNYGNITDSFEKIKTESIQKLSELWNIKKEDIAPCNACEFKFCCTVVQVPFKSDNGYAVACNYDPYSAELN
;
A
#
# COMPACT_ATOMS: atom_id res chain seq x y z
N MET A 1 -19.84 -26.04 10.20
CA MET A 1 -19.53 -26.43 11.59
C MET A 1 -20.64 -27.36 12.03
N GLU A 2 -20.38 -28.43 12.78
CA GLU A 2 -21.51 -29.20 13.30
C GLU A 2 -22.36 -28.28 14.19
N LEU A 3 -23.70 -28.35 14.07
CA LEU A 3 -24.64 -27.70 14.99
C LEU A 3 -24.22 -27.89 16.46
N THR A 4 -23.59 -29.02 16.77
CA THR A 4 -22.95 -29.38 18.05
C THR A 4 -21.96 -28.32 18.56
N TYR A 5 -21.10 -27.76 17.71
CA TYR A 5 -20.11 -26.76 18.13
C TYR A 5 -20.75 -25.41 18.49
N LEU A 6 -21.71 -24.96 17.68
CA LEU A 6 -22.49 -23.75 17.99
C LEU A 6 -23.34 -23.94 19.26
N GLN A 7 -23.91 -25.13 19.44
CA GLN A 7 -24.67 -25.48 20.64
C GLN A 7 -23.81 -25.46 21.91
N ASN A 8 -22.56 -25.93 21.84
CA ASN A 8 -21.63 -25.92 22.97
C ASN A 8 -21.13 -24.51 23.36
N ASN A 9 -21.35 -23.50 22.50
CA ASN A 9 -20.92 -22.13 22.75
C ASN A 9 -22.09 -21.16 22.96
N LYS A 10 -23.35 -21.64 23.10
CA LYS A 10 -24.57 -20.81 23.16
C LYS A 10 -24.52 -19.60 24.09
N ASP A 11 -23.85 -19.73 25.24
CA ASP A 11 -23.76 -18.66 26.25
C ASP A 11 -22.58 -17.71 26.04
N LYS A 12 -21.73 -17.97 25.04
CA LYS A 12 -20.60 -17.12 24.68
C LYS A 12 -21.03 -15.98 23.77
N TYR A 13 -20.21 -14.95 23.76
CA TYR A 13 -20.26 -13.81 22.88
C TYR A 13 -19.42 -14.06 21.63
N ILE A 14 -19.92 -13.59 20.50
CA ILE A 14 -19.22 -13.55 19.22
C ILE A 14 -18.36 -12.31 19.21
N HIS A 15 -17.10 -12.44 18.80
CA HIS A 15 -16.20 -11.32 18.60
C HIS A 15 -15.55 -11.43 17.24
N VAL A 16 -15.43 -10.31 16.54
CA VAL A 16 -14.58 -10.21 15.34
C VAL A 16 -13.14 -10.01 15.79
N PHE A 17 -12.19 -10.74 15.20
CA PHE A 17 -10.78 -10.47 15.45
C PHE A 17 -10.44 -9.04 15.02
N SER A 18 -9.70 -8.32 15.86
CA SER A 18 -9.50 -6.88 15.68
C SER A 18 -8.62 -6.57 14.47
N CYS A 19 -7.80 -7.54 14.03
CA CYS A 19 -7.04 -7.51 12.79
C CYS A 19 -7.86 -7.86 11.53
N CYS A 20 -9.09 -8.37 11.67
CA CYS A 20 -10.00 -8.63 10.57
C CYS A 20 -10.89 -7.39 10.36
N ILE A 21 -10.59 -6.60 9.33
CA ILE A 21 -11.28 -5.34 9.06
C ILE A 21 -12.34 -5.55 7.97
N PRO A 22 -13.64 -5.47 8.30
CA PRO A 22 -14.68 -5.38 7.29
C PRO A 22 -14.62 -4.03 6.57
N VAL A 23 -14.66 -4.06 5.24
CA VAL A 23 -14.69 -2.89 4.38
C VAL A 23 -15.78 -3.05 3.34
N LYS A 24 -16.81 -2.22 3.44
CA LYS A 24 -17.89 -2.18 2.46
C LYS A 24 -17.45 -1.38 1.23
N GLY A 25 -17.51 -2.00 0.05
CA GLY A 25 -17.48 -1.32 -1.25
C GLY A 25 -18.89 -1.22 -1.83
N GLU A 26 -19.03 -0.63 -3.01
CA GLU A 26 -20.34 -0.45 -3.65
C GLU A 26 -20.92 -1.78 -4.13
N GLU A 27 -20.22 -2.47 -5.05
CA GLU A 27 -20.69 -3.75 -5.60
C GLU A 27 -20.50 -4.91 -4.61
N ARG A 28 -19.33 -4.97 -3.96
CA ARG A 28 -19.00 -6.01 -2.98
C ARG A 28 -18.17 -5.47 -1.82
N GLY A 29 -18.11 -6.26 -0.76
CA GLY A 29 -17.29 -5.99 0.41
C GLY A 29 -15.98 -6.76 0.36
N ALA A 30 -15.11 -6.43 1.30
CA ALA A 30 -13.89 -7.16 1.56
C ALA A 30 -13.63 -7.25 3.06
N ILE A 31 -13.04 -8.35 3.51
CA ILE A 31 -12.53 -8.53 4.87
C ILE A 31 -11.01 -8.57 4.77
N TYR A 32 -10.33 -7.64 5.43
CA TYR A 32 -8.88 -7.57 5.43
C TYR A 32 -8.37 -8.30 6.67
N ASP A 33 -7.58 -9.37 6.51
CA ASP A 33 -6.79 -9.92 7.60
C ASP A 33 -5.43 -9.24 7.62
N LEU A 34 -5.29 -8.23 8.47
CA LEU A 34 -4.07 -7.42 8.58
C LEU A 34 -2.89 -8.21 9.17
N GLN A 35 -3.13 -9.35 9.81
CA GLN A 35 -2.08 -10.18 10.41
C GLN A 35 -1.56 -11.22 9.41
N ARG A 36 -2.46 -11.79 8.59
CA ARG A 36 -2.11 -12.74 7.52
C ARG A 36 -1.72 -12.06 6.21
N GLU A 37 -1.96 -10.76 6.11
CA GLU A 37 -1.79 -9.95 4.90
C GLU A 37 -2.67 -10.42 3.74
N GLU A 38 -3.89 -10.86 4.08
CA GLU A 38 -4.86 -11.44 3.14
C GLU A 38 -6.11 -10.56 3.01
N ILE A 39 -6.71 -10.58 1.82
CA ILE A 39 -7.99 -9.92 1.54
C ILE A 39 -8.97 -10.95 1.01
N GLU A 40 -10.14 -10.98 1.62
CA GLU A 40 -11.22 -11.88 1.24
C GLU A 40 -12.40 -11.08 0.70
N PHE A 41 -12.82 -11.34 -0.54
CA PHE A 41 -13.97 -10.69 -1.15
C PHE A 41 -15.26 -11.39 -0.74
N VAL A 42 -16.23 -10.62 -0.26
CA VAL A 42 -17.48 -11.15 0.28
C VAL A 42 -18.68 -10.29 -0.16
N PRO A 43 -19.90 -10.85 -0.19
CA PRO A 43 -21.09 -10.05 -0.42
C PRO A 43 -21.25 -8.96 0.66
N ASN A 44 -21.79 -7.80 0.29
CA ASN A 44 -22.06 -6.73 1.24
C ASN A 44 -22.99 -7.16 2.39
N THR A 45 -23.88 -8.13 2.15
CA THR A 45 -24.73 -8.72 3.20
C THR A 45 -23.93 -9.47 4.27
N MET A 46 -22.76 -10.03 3.94
CA MET A 46 -21.87 -10.65 4.92
C MET A 46 -21.17 -9.60 5.78
N ILE A 47 -20.77 -8.47 5.20
CA ILE A 47 -20.21 -7.34 5.95
C ILE A 47 -21.24 -6.82 6.96
N ASP A 48 -22.47 -6.57 6.50
CA ASP A 48 -23.57 -6.10 7.35
C ASP A 48 -23.86 -7.11 8.47
N PHE A 49 -23.86 -8.41 8.15
CA PHE A 49 -24.03 -9.47 9.13
C PHE A 49 -22.90 -9.53 10.16
N LEU A 50 -21.64 -9.41 9.72
CA LEU A 50 -20.46 -9.44 10.59
C LEU A 50 -20.46 -8.27 11.58
N GLU A 51 -20.79 -7.06 11.12
CA GLU A 51 -20.93 -5.88 11.98
C GLU A 51 -22.10 -6.02 12.96
N TYR A 52 -23.20 -6.66 12.53
CA TYR A 52 -24.38 -6.87 13.36
C TYR A 52 -24.16 -7.85 14.51
N ILE A 53 -23.42 -8.95 14.28
CA ILE A 53 -23.23 -10.03 15.26
C ILE A 53 -22.10 -9.76 16.26
N ASP A 54 -21.21 -8.80 15.98
CA ASP A 54 -20.09 -8.46 16.87
C ASP A 54 -20.62 -8.13 18.29
N GLN A 55 -19.98 -8.72 19.29
CA GLN A 55 -20.32 -8.60 20.72
C GLN A 55 -21.72 -9.10 21.12
N LYS A 56 -22.40 -9.87 20.26
CA LYS A 56 -23.68 -10.52 20.61
C LYS A 56 -23.49 -11.94 21.12
N LYS A 57 -24.44 -12.41 21.94
CA LYS A 57 -24.50 -13.82 22.35
C LYS A 57 -24.89 -14.71 21.18
N ILE A 58 -24.24 -15.88 21.08
CA ILE A 58 -24.54 -16.87 20.04
C ILE A 58 -26.01 -17.28 20.09
N SER A 59 -26.56 -17.55 21.28
CA SER A 59 -27.96 -17.93 21.43
C SER A 59 -28.94 -16.89 20.88
N SER A 60 -28.68 -15.60 21.10
CA SER A 60 -29.50 -14.51 20.57
C SER A 60 -29.48 -14.46 19.04
N VAL A 61 -28.29 -14.57 18.45
CA VAL A 61 -28.12 -14.58 16.98
C VAL A 61 -28.78 -15.81 16.36
N LEU A 62 -28.57 -17.01 16.93
CA LEU A 62 -29.18 -18.23 16.41
C LEU A 62 -30.72 -18.22 16.48
N HIS A 63 -31.28 -17.65 17.54
CA HIS A 63 -32.73 -17.49 17.67
C HIS A 63 -33.29 -16.47 16.67
N GLU A 64 -32.63 -15.32 16.52
CA GLU A 64 -33.06 -14.28 15.59
C GLU A 64 -33.05 -14.73 14.12
N PHE A 65 -32.03 -15.49 13.74
CA PHE A 65 -31.85 -15.97 12.37
C PHE A 65 -32.25 -17.44 12.17
N GLU A 66 -33.08 -18.01 13.05
CA GLU A 66 -33.47 -19.44 12.97
C GLU A 66 -34.11 -19.80 11.62
N ALA A 67 -34.91 -18.87 11.07
CA ALA A 67 -35.55 -19.04 9.76
C ALA A 67 -34.60 -18.75 8.57
N ASP A 68 -33.47 -18.07 8.80
CA ASP A 68 -32.50 -17.71 7.77
C ASP A 68 -31.34 -18.70 7.74
N LYS A 69 -31.45 -19.70 6.86
CA LYS A 69 -30.40 -20.70 6.64
C LYS A 69 -29.06 -20.09 6.18
N MET A 70 -29.07 -18.88 5.60
CA MET A 70 -27.84 -18.22 5.13
C MET A 70 -27.02 -17.67 6.30
N ALA A 71 -27.66 -17.15 7.34
CA ALA A 71 -26.98 -16.67 8.54
C ALA A 71 -26.15 -17.78 9.22
N GLY A 72 -26.69 -19.01 9.29
CA GLY A 72 -25.95 -20.16 9.78
C GLY A 72 -24.72 -20.48 8.93
N LYS A 73 -24.83 -20.40 7.60
CA LYS A 73 -23.69 -20.56 6.68
C LYS A 73 -22.65 -19.45 6.84
N TYR A 74 -23.07 -18.21 7.06
CA TYR A 74 -22.16 -17.09 7.33
C TYR A 74 -21.41 -17.29 8.65
N LEU A 75 -22.09 -17.64 9.75
CA LEU A 75 -21.43 -17.94 11.01
C LEU A 75 -20.40 -19.07 10.87
N ASP A 76 -20.79 -20.14 10.18
CA ASP A 76 -19.92 -21.28 9.93
C ASP A 76 -18.67 -20.89 9.13
N TYR A 77 -18.85 -20.05 8.11
CA TYR A 77 -17.77 -19.53 7.28
C TYR A 77 -16.82 -18.65 8.08
N LEU A 78 -17.36 -17.65 8.77
CA LEU A 78 -16.59 -16.67 9.54
C LEU A 78 -15.76 -17.34 10.63
N ALA A 79 -16.30 -18.33 11.34
CA ALA A 79 -15.56 -19.03 12.37
C ALA A 79 -14.56 -20.05 11.80
N LYS A 80 -14.87 -20.69 10.66
CA LYS A 80 -13.91 -21.61 9.99
C LYS A 80 -12.69 -20.87 9.43
N ASN A 81 -12.88 -19.67 8.90
CA ASN A 81 -11.81 -18.82 8.40
C ASN A 81 -11.15 -17.95 9.50
N GLU A 82 -11.51 -18.18 10.77
CA GLU A 82 -10.92 -17.48 11.91
C GLU A 82 -11.08 -15.95 11.85
N ILE A 83 -12.20 -15.48 11.30
CA ILE A 83 -12.60 -14.06 11.29
C ILE A 83 -13.32 -13.69 12.59
N ILE A 84 -14.07 -14.65 13.14
CA ILE A 84 -14.73 -14.52 14.44
C ILE A 84 -14.25 -15.59 15.42
N PHE A 85 -14.37 -15.30 16.71
CA PHE A 85 -14.17 -16.26 17.79
C PHE A 85 -15.22 -16.10 18.89
N TYR A 86 -15.29 -17.08 19.79
CA TYR A 86 -16.28 -17.11 20.87
C TYR A 86 -15.63 -16.96 22.25
N SER A 87 -16.16 -16.04 23.06
CA SER A 87 -15.62 -15.72 24.39
C SER A 87 -16.72 -15.65 25.46
N HIS A 88 -16.37 -15.96 26.71
CA HIS A 88 -17.27 -15.72 27.85
C HIS A 88 -17.39 -14.24 28.23
N LYS A 89 -16.46 -13.40 27.75
CA LYS A 89 -16.49 -11.95 27.97
C LYS A 89 -17.27 -11.29 26.84
N ASP A 90 -18.02 -10.26 27.18
CA ASP A 90 -18.78 -9.40 26.26
C ASP A 90 -17.92 -8.33 25.58
N PHE A 91 -16.69 -8.14 26.04
CA PHE A 91 -15.77 -7.14 25.52
C PHE A 91 -14.51 -7.73 24.90
N PHE A 92 -14.19 -7.27 23.68
CA PHE A 92 -12.92 -7.47 23.01
C PHE A 92 -12.49 -6.15 22.35
N PRO A 93 -11.25 -5.67 22.59
CA PRO A 93 -10.82 -4.36 22.11
C PRO A 93 -10.63 -4.33 20.59
N LYS A 94 -11.19 -3.32 19.93
CA LYS A 94 -10.91 -3.01 18.51
C LYS A 94 -9.50 -2.45 18.35
N LEU A 95 -8.93 -2.55 17.15
CA LEU A 95 -7.68 -1.87 16.80
C LEU A 95 -7.85 -0.35 16.96
N SER A 96 -6.89 0.29 17.64
CA SER A 96 -6.88 1.75 17.78
C SER A 96 -6.60 2.39 16.43
N VAL A 97 -7.50 3.28 15.98
CA VAL A 97 -7.35 4.08 14.74
C VAL A 97 -6.10 4.97 14.78
N LYS A 98 -5.60 5.27 15.98
CA LYS A 98 -4.47 6.17 16.23
C LYS A 98 -3.20 5.42 16.62
N SER A 99 -3.00 4.17 16.20
CA SER A 99 -1.66 3.58 16.27
C SER A 99 -0.78 4.29 15.26
N ILE A 100 -0.40 5.54 15.57
CA ILE A 100 0.42 6.40 14.75
C ILE A 100 1.75 5.67 14.67
N ASN A 101 2.08 5.24 13.46
CA ASN A 101 3.40 4.75 13.13
C ASN A 101 4.39 5.81 13.65
N GLU A 102 5.23 5.45 14.63
CA GLU A 102 6.20 6.34 15.32
C GLU A 102 7.36 6.77 14.39
N ASP A 103 7.07 6.88 13.08
CA ASP A 103 8.05 7.12 12.06
C ASP A 103 8.36 8.62 11.96
N THR A 104 9.57 8.96 12.43
CA THR A 104 10.12 10.31 12.41
C THR A 104 10.64 10.75 11.03
N CYS A 105 10.58 9.91 10.00
CA CYS A 105 10.97 10.34 8.65
C CYS A 105 10.04 11.45 8.13
N THR A 106 10.60 12.39 7.36
CA THR A 106 9.80 13.42 6.68
C THR A 106 9.22 12.85 5.39
N ILE A 107 10.04 12.12 4.64
CA ILE A 107 9.66 11.35 3.46
C ILE A 107 10.05 9.90 3.72
N GLN A 108 9.12 8.98 3.45
CA GLN A 108 9.30 7.55 3.66
C GLN A 108 9.71 6.85 2.35
N PHE A 109 9.08 7.25 1.24
CA PHE A 109 9.23 6.63 -0.07
C PHE A 109 9.69 7.64 -1.12
N VAL A 110 10.75 7.31 -1.84
CA VAL A 110 11.24 8.09 -2.98
C VAL A 110 11.38 7.19 -4.19
N THR A 111 10.79 7.61 -5.31
CA THR A 111 11.13 7.11 -6.65
C THR A 111 11.93 8.17 -7.38
N LEU A 112 13.14 7.85 -7.82
CA LEU A 112 14.08 8.78 -8.45
C LEU A 112 14.43 8.32 -9.86
N ILE A 113 14.27 9.20 -10.86
CA ILE A 113 14.75 8.97 -12.22
C ILE A 113 16.20 9.43 -12.35
N LEU A 114 17.13 8.50 -12.61
CA LEU A 114 18.56 8.79 -12.68
C LEU A 114 18.98 9.34 -14.06
N SER A 115 18.77 10.65 -14.23
CA SER A 115 19.21 11.43 -15.40
C SER A 115 20.62 12.02 -15.23
N ASP A 116 21.15 12.65 -16.28
CA ASP A 116 22.43 13.36 -16.21
C ASP A 116 22.39 14.54 -15.24
N PHE A 117 21.27 15.26 -15.17
CA PHE A 117 21.08 16.32 -14.17
C PHE A 117 21.22 15.78 -12.74
N ILE A 118 20.64 14.61 -12.45
CA ILE A 118 20.76 13.98 -11.12
C ILE A 118 22.20 13.52 -10.86
N ARG A 119 22.90 13.00 -11.87
CA ARG A 119 24.33 12.63 -11.76
C ARG A 119 25.20 13.84 -11.40
N ASP A 120 24.98 14.97 -12.07
CA ASP A 120 25.72 16.21 -11.84
C ASP A 120 25.49 16.78 -10.42
N HIS A 121 24.37 16.42 -9.78
CA HIS A 121 24.00 16.87 -8.44
C HIS A 121 23.95 15.74 -7.40
N PHE A 122 24.58 14.60 -7.68
CA PHE A 122 24.40 13.35 -6.93
C PHE A 122 24.65 13.52 -5.42
N ASP A 123 25.74 14.19 -5.04
CA ASP A 123 26.08 14.41 -3.62
C ASP A 123 24.99 15.21 -2.88
N THR A 124 24.43 16.23 -3.53
CA THR A 124 23.33 17.04 -2.97
C THR A 124 22.07 16.19 -2.82
N VAL A 125 21.76 15.36 -3.82
CA VAL A 125 20.59 14.45 -3.79
C VAL A 125 20.72 13.45 -2.66
N ILE A 126 21.86 12.77 -2.50
CA ILE A 126 22.10 11.82 -1.41
C ILE A 126 22.03 12.51 -0.04
N LYS A 127 22.62 13.71 0.09
CA LYS A 127 22.53 14.51 1.31
C LYS A 127 21.07 14.80 1.68
N ASN A 128 20.24 15.21 0.73
CA ASN A 128 18.83 15.49 0.97
C ASN A 128 18.01 14.23 1.25
N ILE A 129 18.27 13.12 0.55
CA ILE A 129 17.67 11.80 0.86
C ILE A 129 17.94 11.40 2.30
N SER A 130 19.19 11.56 2.76
CA SER A 130 19.58 11.28 4.14
C SER A 130 18.89 12.22 5.14
N ALA A 131 18.88 13.52 4.89
CA ALA A 131 18.29 14.53 5.76
C ALA A 131 16.75 14.41 5.89
N LEU A 132 16.06 14.03 4.81
CA LEU A 132 14.62 13.75 4.80
C LEU A 132 14.26 12.47 5.56
N GLY A 133 15.25 11.63 5.89
CA GLY A 133 15.05 10.36 6.58
C GLY A 133 14.41 9.28 5.71
N VAL A 134 14.65 9.32 4.39
CA VAL A 134 14.10 8.35 3.43
C VAL A 134 14.42 6.93 3.86
N LYS A 135 13.40 6.06 3.85
CA LYS A 135 13.52 4.65 4.24
C LYS A 135 13.50 3.71 3.04
N ARG A 136 12.62 3.98 2.08
CA ARG A 136 12.48 3.21 0.85
C ARG A 136 12.86 4.08 -0.35
N LEU A 137 13.85 3.65 -1.11
CA LEU A 137 14.36 4.37 -2.28
C LEU A 137 14.32 3.45 -3.48
N HIS A 138 13.54 3.84 -4.48
CA HIS A 138 13.56 3.25 -5.81
C HIS A 138 14.36 4.16 -6.76
N ILE A 139 15.31 3.60 -7.48
CA ILE A 139 16.10 4.33 -8.47
C ILE A 139 15.90 3.70 -9.84
N HIS A 140 15.39 4.49 -10.76
CA HIS A 140 15.20 4.10 -12.14
C HIS A 140 16.41 4.51 -12.99
N ILE A 141 16.93 3.58 -13.78
CA ILE A 141 18.08 3.81 -14.64
C ILE A 141 17.76 3.29 -16.05
N ASP A 142 17.45 4.19 -17.00
CA ASP A 142 17.25 3.84 -18.42
C ASP A 142 18.57 3.83 -19.21
N ARG A 143 19.55 3.07 -18.73
CA ARG A 143 20.78 2.80 -19.49
C ARG A 143 21.30 1.39 -19.24
N LYS A 144 21.85 0.77 -20.28
CA LYS A 144 22.63 -0.47 -20.15
C LYS A 144 23.99 -0.19 -19.52
N ASP A 145 24.62 -1.27 -19.06
CA ASP A 145 25.95 -1.28 -18.44
C ASP A 145 26.04 -0.45 -17.15
N CYS A 146 24.93 -0.34 -16.40
CA CYS A 146 24.83 0.47 -15.18
C CYS A 146 25.30 -0.24 -13.89
N MET A 147 25.85 -1.46 -13.96
CA MET A 147 26.22 -2.21 -12.75
C MET A 147 27.26 -1.48 -11.88
N LYS A 148 28.23 -0.79 -12.49
CA LYS A 148 29.22 0.02 -11.76
C LYS A 148 28.55 1.19 -11.04
N GLU A 149 27.62 1.87 -11.72
CA GLU A 149 26.86 3.00 -11.18
C GLU A 149 25.98 2.56 -10.00
N ILE A 150 25.31 1.41 -10.10
CA ILE A 150 24.52 0.85 -8.99
C ILE A 150 25.40 0.60 -7.76
N ASN A 151 26.59 0.00 -7.93
CA ASN A 151 27.50 -0.22 -6.81
C ASN A 151 27.92 1.12 -6.15
N THR A 152 28.30 2.12 -6.95
CA THR A 152 28.62 3.47 -6.43
C THR A 152 27.47 4.07 -5.63
N ILE A 153 26.22 3.92 -6.11
CA ILE A 153 25.03 4.41 -5.42
C ILE A 153 24.81 3.67 -4.10
N LEU A 154 24.94 2.34 -4.10
CA LEU A 154 24.79 1.52 -2.89
C LEU A 154 25.81 1.90 -1.82
N ASP A 155 27.06 2.17 -2.22
CA ASP A 155 28.13 2.62 -1.33
C ASP A 155 27.84 4.02 -0.77
N ALA A 156 27.41 4.96 -1.61
CA ALA A 156 27.04 6.31 -1.19
C ALA A 156 25.86 6.32 -0.19
N LEU A 157 24.98 5.32 -0.28
CA LEU A 157 23.85 5.17 0.63
C LEU A 157 24.23 4.49 1.95
N GLU A 158 25.41 3.87 2.10
CA GLU A 158 25.81 3.02 3.24
C GLU A 158 25.43 3.58 4.61
N TYR A 159 25.72 4.86 4.86
CA TYR A 159 25.50 5.52 6.15
C TYR A 159 24.19 6.34 6.22
N THR A 160 23.27 6.12 5.28
CA THR A 160 21.95 6.75 5.28
C THR A 160 20.91 5.91 6.03
N ARG A 161 19.72 6.48 6.24
CA ARG A 161 18.57 5.78 6.84
C ARG A 161 17.79 4.90 5.84
N VAL A 162 18.25 4.83 4.59
CA VAL A 162 17.62 4.01 3.56
C VAL A 162 17.86 2.54 3.89
N THR A 163 16.78 1.80 4.14
CA THR A 163 16.79 0.39 4.55
C THR A 163 16.25 -0.54 3.47
N ASN A 164 15.45 -0.01 2.55
CA ASN A 164 14.92 -0.73 1.40
C ASN A 164 15.30 0.01 0.13
N ILE A 165 16.17 -0.60 -0.66
CA ILE A 165 16.63 -0.09 -1.95
C ILE A 165 16.07 -1.00 -3.04
N SER A 166 15.55 -0.40 -4.09
CA SER A 166 15.21 -1.11 -5.31
C SER A 166 15.69 -0.34 -6.54
N PHE A 167 15.97 -1.07 -7.61
CA PHE A 167 16.32 -0.49 -8.89
C PHE A 167 15.39 -0.97 -9.97
N SER A 168 15.13 -0.13 -10.96
CA SER A 168 14.60 -0.57 -12.25
C SER A 168 15.60 -0.27 -13.36
N ILE A 169 15.94 -1.29 -14.14
CA ILE A 169 17.03 -1.27 -15.13
C ILE A 169 16.65 -2.06 -16.39
N PRO A 170 17.20 -1.70 -17.56
CA PRO A 170 16.92 -2.44 -18.79
C PRO A 170 17.49 -3.85 -18.72
N TYR A 171 16.89 -4.77 -19.46
CA TYR A 171 17.35 -6.15 -19.57
C TYR A 171 18.83 -6.25 -19.96
N GLN A 172 19.63 -6.78 -19.04
CA GLN A 172 21.07 -6.89 -19.14
C GLN A 172 21.63 -7.95 -18.16
N LYS A 173 22.93 -8.19 -18.23
CA LYS A 173 23.63 -9.07 -17.28
C LYS A 173 23.74 -8.38 -15.92
N ILE A 174 23.32 -9.08 -14.86
CA ILE A 174 23.38 -8.59 -13.49
C ILE A 174 24.69 -9.03 -12.81
N ASP A 175 25.37 -8.11 -12.13
CA ASP A 175 26.48 -8.45 -11.25
C ASP A 175 25.95 -9.15 -9.99
N LYS A 176 26.38 -10.39 -9.78
CA LYS A 176 25.96 -11.20 -8.62
C LYS A 176 26.36 -10.59 -7.29
N LYS A 177 27.38 -9.71 -7.25
CA LYS A 177 27.78 -9.00 -6.03
C LYS A 177 26.67 -8.10 -5.48
N LEU A 178 25.75 -7.63 -6.32
CA LEU A 178 24.60 -6.83 -5.84
C LEU A 178 23.75 -7.60 -4.82
N TYR A 179 23.65 -8.92 -4.98
CA TYR A 179 22.88 -9.79 -4.09
C TYR A 179 23.49 -9.96 -2.69
N THR A 180 24.67 -9.40 -2.41
CA THR A 180 25.27 -9.39 -1.06
C THR A 180 24.92 -8.13 -0.28
N ASN A 181 24.25 -7.15 -0.88
CA ASN A 181 23.81 -5.95 -0.19
C ASN A 181 22.47 -6.20 0.51
N ASN A 182 22.48 -6.25 1.85
CA ASN A 182 21.29 -6.57 2.66
C ASN A 182 20.15 -5.54 2.52
N ARG A 183 20.43 -4.33 2.02
CA ARG A 183 19.43 -3.26 1.84
C ARG A 183 18.80 -3.29 0.45
N LEU A 184 19.45 -3.90 -0.53
CA LEU A 184 18.85 -4.14 -1.83
C LEU A 184 17.77 -5.22 -1.66
N LYS A 185 16.52 -4.90 -2.02
CA LYS A 185 15.39 -5.84 -1.89
C LYS A 185 14.83 -6.27 -3.24
N THR A 186 14.79 -5.37 -4.21
CA THR A 186 14.17 -5.67 -5.51
C THR A 186 14.94 -5.09 -6.69
N LEU A 187 15.08 -5.88 -7.76
CA LEU A 187 15.53 -5.45 -9.07
C LEU A 187 14.39 -5.66 -10.08
N TYR A 188 13.88 -4.59 -10.66
CA TYR A 188 12.94 -4.64 -11.78
C TYR A 188 13.73 -4.57 -13.09
N ILE A 189 13.68 -5.64 -13.88
CA ILE A 189 14.44 -5.79 -15.11
C ILE A 189 13.46 -5.66 -16.28
N PHE A 190 13.32 -4.44 -16.78
CA PHE A 190 12.35 -4.09 -17.83
C PHE A 190 12.88 -4.37 -19.23
N ASN A 191 12.00 -4.40 -20.23
CA ASN A 191 12.32 -4.86 -21.59
C ASN A 191 12.91 -6.30 -21.61
N SER A 192 12.53 -7.15 -20.65
CA SER A 192 12.95 -8.54 -20.63
C SER A 192 12.26 -9.33 -21.76
N PRO A 193 12.96 -10.26 -22.44
CA PRO A 193 12.36 -11.12 -23.46
C PRO A 193 11.20 -11.98 -22.94
N LYS A 194 11.20 -12.27 -21.63
CA LYS A 194 10.17 -13.08 -20.97
C LYS A 194 9.97 -12.60 -19.53
N GLU A 195 8.74 -12.75 -19.05
CA GLU A 195 8.41 -12.52 -17.65
C GLU A 195 8.90 -13.68 -16.79
N LYS A 196 9.54 -13.35 -15.67
CA LYS A 196 9.94 -14.32 -14.64
C LYS A 196 10.29 -13.59 -13.35
N ALA A 197 10.15 -14.27 -12.23
CA ALA A 197 10.68 -13.83 -10.95
C ALA A 197 11.80 -14.79 -10.52
N LEU A 198 12.91 -14.25 -10.02
CA LEU A 198 14.02 -15.01 -9.44
C LEU A 198 14.36 -14.43 -8.09
N VAL A 199 14.58 -15.29 -7.10
CA VAL A 199 15.06 -14.87 -5.77
C VAL A 199 16.51 -15.32 -5.63
N ASN A 200 17.41 -14.39 -5.31
CA ASN A 200 18.80 -14.67 -4.98
C ASN A 200 19.12 -14.01 -3.63
N ASN A 201 19.48 -14.81 -2.63
CA ASN A 201 19.53 -14.39 -1.23
C ASN A 201 18.17 -13.75 -0.83
N GLU A 202 18.19 -12.52 -0.30
CA GLU A 202 16.99 -11.76 0.05
C GLU A 202 16.52 -10.80 -1.07
N VAL A 203 17.11 -10.89 -2.26
CA VAL A 203 16.82 -9.97 -3.38
C VAL A 203 15.94 -10.65 -4.41
N THR A 204 14.80 -10.03 -4.70
CA THR A 204 13.88 -10.46 -5.76
C THR A 204 14.20 -9.73 -7.07
N SER A 205 14.51 -10.48 -8.12
CA SER A 205 14.67 -9.97 -9.47
C SER A 205 13.41 -10.26 -10.29
N LEU A 206 12.66 -9.22 -10.64
CA LEU A 206 11.43 -9.27 -11.43
C LEU A 206 11.74 -8.88 -12.87
N PHE A 207 11.67 -9.84 -13.77
CA PHE A 207 11.84 -9.62 -15.20
C PHE A 207 10.46 -9.32 -15.79
N ILE A 208 10.30 -8.14 -16.37
CA ILE A 208 9.02 -7.67 -16.93
C ILE A 208 9.18 -7.37 -18.42
N THR A 209 8.16 -7.71 -19.21
CA THR A 209 8.14 -7.48 -20.67
C THR A 209 7.73 -6.06 -21.04
N VAL A 210 7.26 -5.29 -20.05
CA VAL A 210 6.79 -3.92 -20.20
C VAL A 210 7.94 -2.99 -20.57
N SER A 211 7.61 -2.00 -21.42
CA SER A 211 8.52 -0.93 -21.82
C SER A 211 8.67 0.10 -20.71
N ASP A 212 9.85 0.71 -20.61
CA ASP A 212 10.19 1.70 -19.58
C ASP A 212 9.06 2.68 -19.22
N ALA A 213 8.61 3.48 -20.20
CA ALA A 213 7.58 4.51 -20.01
C ALA A 213 6.25 4.00 -19.39
N ARG A 214 5.93 2.71 -19.50
CA ARG A 214 4.67 2.13 -18.99
C ARG A 214 4.79 1.62 -17.55
N MET A 215 6.00 1.42 -17.03
CA MET A 215 6.24 0.82 -15.71
C MET A 215 5.80 1.72 -14.55
N PHE A 216 5.86 3.05 -14.74
CA PHE A 216 5.53 4.03 -13.71
C PHE A 216 4.10 4.58 -13.81
N LEU A 217 3.31 4.09 -14.77
CA LEU A 217 1.92 4.53 -14.89
C LEU A 217 1.12 4.02 -13.69
N PRO A 218 0.38 4.91 -13.00
CA PRO A 218 -0.38 4.53 -11.81
C PRO A 218 -1.61 3.70 -12.20
N LYS A 219 -1.43 2.39 -12.34
CA LYS A 219 -2.51 1.45 -12.65
C LYS A 219 -2.74 0.50 -11.50
N PHE A 220 -4.00 0.39 -11.10
CA PHE A 220 -4.43 -0.60 -10.15
C PHE A 220 -4.32 -2.00 -10.73
N ASN A 221 -3.78 -2.88 -9.90
CA ASN A 221 -3.90 -4.32 -9.99
C ASN A 221 -3.95 -4.89 -8.56
N ILE A 222 -4.38 -6.14 -8.39
CA ILE A 222 -4.51 -6.72 -7.05
C ILE A 222 -3.19 -6.79 -6.28
N ASN A 223 -2.03 -6.82 -6.96
CA ASN A 223 -0.71 -6.80 -6.32
C ASN A 223 -0.26 -5.38 -5.90
N THR A 224 -1.07 -4.35 -6.12
CA THR A 224 -0.85 -2.96 -5.67
C THR A 224 -1.62 -2.64 -4.40
N VAL A 225 -1.92 -3.66 -3.59
CA VAL A 225 -2.51 -3.50 -2.27
C VAL A 225 -1.48 -3.84 -1.20
N GLU A 226 -1.49 -3.09 -0.10
CA GLU A 226 -0.78 -3.44 1.13
C GLU A 226 -1.81 -3.70 2.23
N ILE A 227 -1.90 -4.95 2.68
CA ILE A 227 -2.87 -5.38 3.68
C ILE A 227 -2.11 -5.65 4.97
N ASN A 228 -1.83 -4.60 5.73
CA ASN A 228 -1.17 -4.73 7.03
C ASN A 228 -1.58 -3.57 7.94
N THR A 229 -1.28 -3.69 9.24
CA THR A 229 -1.64 -2.67 10.24
C THR A 229 -1.08 -1.30 9.90
N THR A 230 0.12 -1.22 9.33
CA THR A 230 0.76 0.06 8.97
C THR A 230 0.00 0.76 7.86
N ALA A 231 -0.28 0.07 6.75
CA ALA A 231 -1.02 0.61 5.62
C ALA A 231 -2.43 1.03 6.05
N TYR A 232 -3.12 0.19 6.82
CA TYR A 232 -4.44 0.51 7.34
C TYR A 232 -4.43 1.79 8.19
N ASN A 233 -3.50 1.90 9.15
CA ASN A 233 -3.38 3.09 10.00
C ASN A 233 -3.10 4.36 9.20
N ILE A 234 -2.22 4.29 8.19
CA ILE A 234 -1.99 5.44 7.30
C ILE A 234 -3.28 5.79 6.57
N ALA A 235 -3.95 4.81 5.96
CA ALA A 235 -5.16 5.05 5.17
C ALA A 235 -6.33 5.65 5.98
N ARG A 236 -6.42 5.35 7.27
CA ARG A 236 -7.43 5.93 8.17
C ARG A 236 -7.17 7.40 8.53
N ASN A 237 -5.92 7.84 8.46
CA ASN A 237 -5.50 9.18 8.90
C ASN A 237 -5.08 10.10 7.74
N TYR A 238 -4.60 9.52 6.64
CA TYR A 238 -4.01 10.18 5.48
C TYR A 238 -4.34 9.42 4.20
N ASN A 239 -3.96 9.99 3.06
CA ASN A 239 -3.99 9.29 1.79
C ASN A 239 -2.87 8.24 1.73
N LEU A 240 -3.24 6.95 1.77
CA LEU A 240 -2.28 5.84 1.81
C LEU A 240 -1.18 5.91 0.73
N SER A 241 -1.53 6.25 -0.50
CA SER A 241 -0.58 6.23 -1.60
C SER A 241 0.24 7.51 -1.73
N LEU A 242 -0.22 8.64 -1.18
CA LEU A 242 0.48 9.92 -1.26
C LEU A 242 1.33 10.22 -0.01
N TYR A 243 0.90 9.73 1.16
CA TYR A 243 1.50 10.10 2.44
C TYR A 243 3.00 9.79 2.50
N LYS A 244 3.82 10.82 2.71
CA LYS A 244 5.29 10.74 2.75
C LYS A 244 5.92 10.05 1.53
N THR A 245 5.27 10.13 0.37
CA THR A 245 5.76 9.58 -0.90
C THR A 245 6.07 10.72 -1.86
N ILE A 246 7.22 10.64 -2.54
CA ILE A 246 7.58 11.55 -3.64
C ILE A 246 8.17 10.79 -4.83
N PHE A 247 7.95 11.37 -6.00
CA PHE A 247 8.59 11.04 -7.25
C PHE A 247 9.52 12.21 -7.65
N VAL A 248 10.74 11.90 -8.06
CA VAL A 248 11.72 12.88 -8.52
C VAL A 248 12.00 12.63 -9.99
N ASP A 249 11.65 13.60 -10.83
CA ASP A 249 11.79 13.50 -12.28
C ASP A 249 13.23 13.75 -12.76
N GLU A 250 13.44 13.66 -14.07
CA GLU A 250 14.73 13.81 -14.74
C GLU A 250 15.38 15.17 -14.49
N SER A 251 14.62 16.20 -14.12
CA SER A 251 15.10 17.54 -13.80
C SER A 251 15.20 17.81 -12.30
N GLY A 252 15.03 16.77 -11.47
CA GLY A 252 15.02 16.86 -10.02
C GLY A 252 13.74 17.42 -9.43
N LYS A 253 12.68 17.65 -10.22
CA LYS A 253 11.43 18.19 -9.68
C LYS A 253 10.73 17.16 -8.82
N ILE A 254 10.20 17.62 -7.69
CA ILE A 254 9.44 16.81 -6.74
C ILE A 254 7.97 16.79 -7.19
N LYS A 255 7.43 15.59 -7.38
CA LYS A 255 6.09 15.25 -7.85
C LYS A 255 5.51 14.10 -7.03
N PHE A 256 4.27 13.70 -7.28
CA PHE A 256 3.74 12.45 -6.73
C PHE A 256 4.03 11.23 -7.60
N ASN A 257 3.99 11.38 -8.92
CA ASN A 257 4.27 10.31 -9.88
C ASN A 257 4.68 10.91 -11.24
N ILE A 258 4.92 10.05 -12.23
CA ILE A 258 5.34 10.47 -13.58
C ILE A 258 4.27 11.26 -14.35
N THR A 259 2.99 11.06 -14.01
CA THR A 259 1.84 11.69 -14.68
C THR A 259 1.38 12.98 -14.02
N ASP A 260 1.95 13.34 -12.87
CA ASP A 260 1.59 14.54 -12.12
C ASP A 260 2.07 15.79 -12.87
N PRO A 261 1.15 16.68 -13.29
CA PRO A 261 1.54 17.90 -14.01
C PRO A 261 2.15 18.95 -13.08
N ASN A 262 1.97 18.83 -11.76
CA ASN A 262 2.42 19.82 -10.80
C ASN A 262 3.89 19.63 -10.42
N ASN A 263 4.46 20.67 -9.80
CA ASN A 263 5.80 20.63 -9.23
C ASN A 263 5.76 21.22 -7.82
N TYR A 264 6.29 20.48 -6.86
CA TYR A 264 6.30 20.86 -5.45
C TYR A 264 7.66 21.41 -4.98
N GLY A 265 8.70 21.34 -5.80
CA GLY A 265 10.06 21.84 -5.49
C GLY A 265 11.14 21.06 -6.23
N ASN A 266 12.40 21.21 -5.86
CA ASN A 266 13.48 20.42 -6.44
C ASN A 266 14.25 19.63 -5.37
N ILE A 267 14.61 18.38 -5.65
CA ILE A 267 15.41 17.55 -4.74
C ILE A 267 16.81 18.13 -4.49
N THR A 268 17.27 19.06 -5.33
CA THR A 268 18.54 19.77 -5.15
C THR A 268 18.41 21.07 -4.36
N ASP A 269 17.19 21.48 -3.98
CA ASP A 269 16.99 22.63 -3.08
C ASP A 269 17.61 22.35 -1.70
N SER A 270 17.79 23.39 -0.89
CA SER A 270 18.24 23.19 0.49
C SER A 270 17.21 22.36 1.27
N PHE A 271 17.69 21.50 2.18
CA PHE A 271 16.82 20.68 3.04
C PHE A 271 15.73 21.52 3.73
N GLU A 272 16.09 22.69 4.27
CA GLU A 272 15.13 23.59 4.91
C GLU A 272 14.04 24.05 3.93
N LYS A 273 14.39 24.43 2.70
CA LYS A 273 13.42 24.82 1.68
C LYS A 273 12.50 23.67 1.29
N ILE A 274 13.05 22.47 1.09
CA ILE A 274 12.23 21.28 0.82
C ILE A 274 11.24 21.07 1.96
N LYS A 275 11.73 21.12 3.21
CA LYS A 275 10.91 20.90 4.41
C LYS A 275 9.83 21.96 4.62
N THR A 276 10.13 23.24 4.42
CA THR A 276 9.19 24.33 4.71
C THR A 276 8.26 24.65 3.54
N GLU A 277 8.70 24.45 2.29
CA GLU A 277 7.88 24.77 1.11
C GLU A 277 7.31 23.52 0.45
N SER A 278 8.16 22.56 0.06
CA SER A 278 7.72 21.39 -0.70
C SER A 278 6.84 20.47 0.13
N ILE A 279 7.29 20.10 1.33
CA ILE A 279 6.52 19.21 2.23
C ILE A 279 5.20 19.85 2.65
N GLN A 280 5.17 21.18 2.85
CA GLN A 280 3.93 21.88 3.16
C GLN A 280 2.89 21.67 2.05
N LYS A 281 3.27 21.93 0.78
CA LYS A 281 2.38 21.73 -0.37
C LYS A 281 1.96 20.28 -0.56
N LEU A 282 2.88 19.33 -0.42
CA LEU A 282 2.57 17.91 -0.50
C LEU A 282 1.58 17.47 0.59
N SER A 283 1.74 18.01 1.81
CA SER A 283 0.91 17.66 2.96
C SER A 283 -0.57 18.02 2.78
N GLU A 284 -0.89 19.02 1.97
CA GLU A 284 -2.28 19.35 1.62
C GLU A 284 -2.99 18.15 0.97
N LEU A 285 -2.32 17.48 0.03
CA LEU A 285 -2.85 16.30 -0.66
C LEU A 285 -2.73 15.03 0.18
N TRP A 286 -1.74 14.93 1.08
CA TRP A 286 -1.64 13.83 2.04
C TRP A 286 -2.86 13.74 2.96
N ASN A 287 -3.50 14.86 3.27
CA ASN A 287 -4.66 14.90 4.17
C ASN A 287 -6.00 14.58 3.47
N ILE A 288 -6.02 14.43 2.14
CA ILE A 288 -7.23 14.05 1.39
C ILE A 288 -7.33 12.53 1.36
N LYS A 289 -8.07 11.96 2.31
CA LYS A 289 -8.19 10.50 2.45
C LYS A 289 -8.94 9.90 1.25
N LYS A 290 -8.68 8.61 0.98
CA LYS A 290 -9.37 7.89 -0.12
C LYS A 290 -10.89 7.81 0.09
N GLU A 291 -11.35 7.92 1.33
CA GLU A 291 -12.77 8.06 1.68
C GLU A 291 -13.42 9.35 1.16
N ASP A 292 -12.61 10.38 0.87
CA ASP A 292 -13.05 11.71 0.40
C ASP A 292 -12.83 11.89 -1.12
N ILE A 293 -12.45 10.82 -1.83
CA ILE A 293 -12.08 10.85 -3.26
C ILE A 293 -12.95 9.86 -4.03
N ALA A 294 -13.65 10.31 -5.08
CA ALA A 294 -14.37 9.42 -5.98
C ALA A 294 -13.43 8.82 -7.06
N PRO A 295 -13.59 7.54 -7.47
CA PRO A 295 -14.52 6.55 -6.94
C PRO A 295 -13.95 5.77 -5.73
N CYS A 296 -12.78 6.15 -5.21
CA CYS A 296 -12.11 5.44 -4.12
C CYS A 296 -12.96 5.32 -2.85
N ASN A 297 -13.81 6.29 -2.55
CA ASN A 297 -14.71 6.30 -1.40
C ASN A 297 -15.68 5.11 -1.38
N ALA A 298 -16.11 4.67 -2.57
CA ALA A 298 -16.98 3.53 -2.79
C ALA A 298 -16.23 2.20 -3.02
N CYS A 299 -14.90 2.23 -3.04
CA CYS A 299 -14.07 1.07 -3.37
C CYS A 299 -13.80 0.17 -2.16
N GLU A 300 -13.85 -1.14 -2.35
CA GLU A 300 -13.51 -2.14 -1.33
C GLU A 300 -12.01 -2.18 -1.02
N PHE A 301 -11.16 -1.50 -1.81
CA PHE A 301 -9.70 -1.42 -1.62
C PHE A 301 -9.24 -0.11 -0.96
N LYS A 302 -10.16 0.76 -0.51
CA LYS A 302 -9.82 2.14 -0.10
C LYS A 302 -8.83 2.25 1.05
N PHE A 303 -8.71 1.22 1.90
CA PHE A 303 -7.73 1.22 3.00
C PHE A 303 -6.48 0.37 2.75
N CYS A 304 -6.31 -0.20 1.56
CA CYS A 304 -5.13 -1.00 1.20
C CYS A 304 -4.52 -0.64 -0.16
N CYS A 305 -5.22 0.10 -1.04
CA CYS A 305 -4.73 0.46 -2.38
C CYS A 305 -3.58 1.48 -2.31
N THR A 306 -2.40 1.09 -2.78
CA THR A 306 -1.18 1.92 -2.80
C THR A 306 -0.93 2.64 -4.12
N VAL A 307 -1.86 2.54 -5.08
CA VAL A 307 -1.74 3.25 -6.37
C VAL A 307 -1.76 4.75 -6.14
N VAL A 308 -0.71 5.41 -6.60
CA VAL A 308 -0.47 6.85 -6.47
C VAL A 308 -1.24 7.60 -7.56
N GLN A 309 -2.49 7.95 -7.28
CA GLN A 309 -3.32 8.80 -8.14
C GLN A 309 -3.44 10.18 -7.49
N VAL A 310 -3.09 11.24 -8.22
CA VAL A 310 -3.19 12.62 -7.71
C VAL A 310 -4.64 13.08 -7.85
N PRO A 311 -5.35 13.38 -6.76
CA PRO A 311 -6.74 13.80 -6.84
C PRO A 311 -6.86 15.19 -7.47
N PHE A 312 -7.87 15.38 -8.31
CA PHE A 312 -8.26 16.67 -8.85
C PHE A 312 -9.62 17.10 -8.29
N LYS A 313 -9.89 18.41 -8.28
CA LYS A 313 -11.20 18.93 -7.87
C LYS A 313 -12.25 18.66 -8.94
N SER A 314 -13.41 18.19 -8.53
CA SER A 314 -14.62 17.99 -9.32
C SER A 314 -15.79 18.76 -8.68
N ASP A 315 -16.94 18.77 -9.35
CA ASP A 315 -18.16 19.41 -8.83
C ASP A 315 -18.62 18.81 -7.49
N ASN A 316 -18.27 17.54 -7.22
CA ASN A 316 -18.68 16.78 -6.04
C ASN A 316 -17.53 16.56 -5.05
N GLY A 317 -16.45 17.35 -5.11
CA GLY A 317 -15.30 17.24 -4.20
C GLY A 317 -14.02 16.84 -4.92
N TYR A 318 -13.38 15.74 -4.51
CA TYR A 318 -12.16 15.24 -5.14
C TYR A 318 -12.43 13.97 -5.95
N ALA A 319 -11.73 13.81 -7.06
CA ALA A 319 -11.83 12.64 -7.92
C ALA A 319 -10.47 12.19 -8.46
N VAL A 320 -10.40 10.94 -8.90
CA VAL A 320 -9.27 10.35 -9.62
C VAL A 320 -9.77 9.51 -10.81
N ALA A 321 -8.91 9.34 -11.81
CA ALA A 321 -9.17 8.46 -12.95
C ALA A 321 -8.53 7.09 -12.71
N CYS A 322 -9.25 6.19 -12.04
CA CYS A 322 -8.80 4.83 -11.78
C CYS A 322 -9.19 3.89 -12.92
N ASN A 323 -8.36 2.89 -13.22
CA ASN A 323 -8.68 1.79 -14.13
C ASN A 323 -9.47 0.65 -13.46
N TYR A 324 -9.96 0.85 -12.24
CA TYR A 324 -10.83 -0.08 -11.54
C TYR A 324 -12.15 0.62 -11.23
N ASP A 325 -13.25 -0.02 -11.58
CA ASP A 325 -14.61 0.45 -11.34
C ASP A 325 -15.22 -0.30 -10.13
N PRO A 326 -15.40 0.37 -8.98
CA PRO A 326 -15.99 -0.27 -7.79
C PRO A 326 -17.49 -0.54 -7.92
N TYR A 327 -18.17 0.03 -8.92
CA TYR A 327 -19.60 -0.19 -9.18
C TYR A 327 -19.88 -1.49 -9.93
N SER A 328 -18.87 -2.04 -10.60
CA SER A 328 -18.93 -3.34 -11.30
C SER A 328 -17.93 -4.36 -10.73
N ALA A 329 -17.00 -3.91 -9.89
CA ALA A 329 -15.85 -4.66 -9.40
C ALA A 329 -14.91 -5.19 -10.50
N GLU A 330 -14.79 -4.44 -11.61
CA GLU A 330 -14.02 -4.81 -12.80
C GLU A 330 -12.89 -3.81 -13.13
N LEU A 331 -11.90 -4.27 -13.90
CA LEU A 331 -10.88 -3.41 -14.47
C LEU A 331 -11.37 -2.84 -15.81
N ASN A 332 -11.24 -1.54 -15.99
CA ASN A 332 -11.52 -0.81 -17.23
C ASN A 332 -10.40 -0.91 -18.26
#